data_AF-A0A6L6R5M2-F1
#
_entry.id   AF-A0A6L6R5M2-F1
#
_cell.length_a   1.000
_cell.length_b   1.000
_cell.length_c   1.000
_cell.angle_alpha   90.00
_cell.angle_beta   90.00
_cell.angle_gamma   90.00
#
_symmetry.space_group_name_H-M   'P 1'
#
loop_
_entity.id
_entity.type
_entity.pdbx_description
1 polymer ?
#
loop_
_entity_poly.entity_id
_entity_poly.type
_entity_poly.pdbx_seq_one_letter_code
_entity_poly.pdbx_strand_id
1 'polypeptide(L)'
;MAEALLPSKDEAIGSIIDAEVQNGFTITSAGAIHVNLLTEMPGVTPAMIDWWFGWHSDSPERYKLWHPLAHVHAQWASQPPAASIGRARYVGFTSQVDEYLGSAMIRGAIQFRTPAEIGLVDGAVAAGSDATAVCARVGLVDAPVDLGYLAHHVAAVPGGSVMRSRFWLGKPYLAARNAPMRAVVPIAKRLIGLTELDARALLVHCSQEMTHLASFLPALHEQEA
;
A
#
# COMPACT_ATOMS: atom_id res chain seq x y z
N MET A 1 -23.00 -10.77 4.44
CA MET A 1 -23.68 -9.48 4.16
C MET A 1 -22.71 -8.30 4.13
N ALA A 2 -21.66 -8.21 4.97
CA ALA A 2 -20.63 -7.16 4.84
C ALA A 2 -19.53 -7.45 3.80
N GLU A 3 -19.12 -8.73 3.65
CA GLU A 3 -18.06 -9.15 2.71
C GLU A 3 -18.36 -8.85 1.23
N ALA A 4 -19.63 -8.80 0.85
CA ALA A 4 -20.05 -8.45 -0.51
C ALA A 4 -19.79 -6.97 -0.86
N LEU A 5 -19.67 -6.09 0.15
CA LEU A 5 -19.48 -4.64 -0.04
C LEU A 5 -17.99 -4.26 -0.14
N LEU A 6 -17.10 -5.14 0.34
CA LEU A 6 -15.64 -4.99 0.25
C LEU A 6 -15.07 -6.27 -0.38
N PRO A 7 -15.12 -6.36 -1.73
CA PRO A 7 -14.84 -7.60 -2.44
C PRO A 7 -13.40 -8.07 -2.28
N SER A 8 -13.17 -9.34 -2.63
CA SER A 8 -11.83 -9.92 -2.65
C SER A 8 -10.92 -9.17 -3.63
N LYS A 9 -9.60 -9.32 -3.47
CA LYS A 9 -8.62 -8.74 -4.40
C LYS A 9 -8.98 -8.98 -5.87
N ASP A 10 -9.38 -10.20 -6.22
CA ASP A 10 -9.61 -10.58 -7.61
C ASP A 10 -10.90 -9.98 -8.20
N GLU A 11 -11.88 -9.68 -7.35
CA GLU A 11 -13.14 -9.03 -7.73
C GLU A 11 -13.04 -7.49 -7.71
N ALA A 12 -12.12 -6.95 -6.90
CA ALA A 12 -11.84 -5.52 -6.84
C ALA A 12 -11.05 -4.99 -8.04
N ILE A 13 -10.47 -5.90 -8.84
CA ILE A 13 -9.77 -5.60 -10.09
C ILE A 13 -10.72 -4.90 -11.06
N GLY A 14 -10.36 -3.69 -11.50
CA GLY A 14 -11.15 -2.90 -12.44
C GLY A 14 -12.41 -2.24 -11.84
N SER A 15 -12.82 -2.61 -10.63
CA SER A 15 -13.99 -2.06 -9.92
C SER A 15 -13.60 -1.14 -8.76
N ILE A 16 -12.30 -0.90 -8.55
CA ILE A 16 -11.80 -0.04 -7.47
C ILE A 16 -12.46 1.35 -7.50
N ILE A 17 -12.74 1.87 -8.69
CA ILE A 17 -13.38 3.17 -8.94
C ILE A 17 -14.84 3.15 -8.50
N ASP A 18 -15.57 2.07 -8.82
CA ASP A 18 -17.02 1.94 -8.67
C ASP A 18 -17.44 1.24 -7.36
N ALA A 19 -16.51 1.06 -6.42
CA ALA A 19 -16.80 0.40 -5.16
C ALA A 19 -17.93 1.10 -4.39
N GLU A 20 -18.94 0.33 -3.96
CA GLU A 20 -20.07 0.86 -3.19
C GLU A 20 -19.62 1.48 -1.85
N VAL A 21 -18.69 0.80 -1.17
CA VAL A 21 -18.07 1.30 0.06
C VAL A 21 -16.68 1.84 -0.24
N GLN A 22 -16.56 3.17 -0.26
CA GLN A 22 -15.28 3.86 -0.53
C GLN A 22 -14.41 4.02 0.72
N ASN A 23 -15.02 4.05 1.92
CA ASN A 23 -14.34 4.16 3.21
C ASN A 23 -14.92 3.14 4.19
N GLY A 24 -14.12 2.17 4.62
CA GLY A 24 -14.56 1.16 5.57
C GLY A 24 -13.65 -0.06 5.61
N PHE A 25 -13.97 -1.00 6.48
CA PHE A 25 -13.28 -2.28 6.55
C PHE A 25 -14.27 -3.41 6.83
N THR A 26 -13.87 -4.64 6.53
CA THR A 26 -14.57 -5.85 6.95
C THR A 26 -13.58 -6.93 7.38
N ILE A 27 -14.05 -7.82 8.24
CA ILE A 27 -13.41 -9.11 8.52
C ILE A 27 -14.19 -10.18 7.76
N THR A 28 -13.52 -10.91 6.86
CA THR A 28 -14.17 -11.98 6.08
C THR A 28 -14.46 -13.19 6.96
N SER A 29 -15.29 -14.12 6.48
CA SER A 29 -15.50 -15.38 7.19
C SER A 29 -14.21 -16.22 7.34
N ALA A 30 -13.21 -15.98 6.50
CA ALA A 30 -11.89 -16.59 6.57
C ALA A 30 -10.90 -15.86 7.51
N GLY A 31 -11.33 -14.76 8.13
CA GLY A 31 -10.52 -13.92 9.01
C GLY A 31 -9.55 -12.98 8.27
N ALA A 32 -9.81 -12.70 6.98
CA ALA A 32 -9.08 -11.67 6.25
C ALA A 32 -9.59 -10.28 6.63
N ILE A 33 -8.70 -9.30 6.60
CA ILE A 33 -9.03 -7.88 6.66
C ILE A 33 -9.09 -7.34 5.23
N HIS A 34 -10.22 -6.76 4.86
CA HIS A 34 -10.31 -5.89 3.69
C HIS A 34 -10.54 -4.44 4.17
N VAL A 35 -9.76 -3.49 3.66
CA VAL A 35 -9.90 -2.05 3.95
C VAL A 35 -10.03 -1.28 2.64
N ASN A 36 -11.03 -0.40 2.57
CA ASN A 36 -11.20 0.58 1.52
C ASN A 36 -11.06 1.98 2.12
N LEU A 37 -10.29 2.84 1.46
CA LEU A 37 -10.18 4.26 1.79
C LEU A 37 -10.19 5.10 0.52
N LEU A 38 -10.78 6.28 0.62
CA LEU A 38 -10.78 7.32 -0.39
C LEU A 38 -10.13 8.58 0.22
N THR A 39 -9.06 9.04 -0.41
CA THR A 39 -8.34 10.24 0.02
C THR A 39 -8.35 11.25 -1.12
N GLU A 40 -8.88 12.43 -0.86
CA GLU A 40 -8.74 13.57 -1.76
C GLU A 40 -7.31 14.12 -1.65
N MET A 41 -6.69 14.42 -2.79
CA MET A 41 -5.31 14.90 -2.84
C MET A 41 -5.24 16.20 -3.66
N PRO A 42 -5.63 17.35 -3.07
CA PRO A 42 -5.62 18.64 -3.76
C PRO A 42 -4.21 19.01 -4.25
N GLY A 43 -4.10 19.48 -5.49
CA GLY A 43 -2.83 19.88 -6.11
C GLY A 43 -1.86 18.74 -6.41
N VAL A 44 -2.14 17.50 -5.98
CA VAL A 44 -1.29 16.34 -6.23
C VAL A 44 -1.61 15.75 -7.60
N THR A 45 -0.57 15.43 -8.37
CA THR A 45 -0.68 14.69 -9.63
C THR A 45 -0.28 13.23 -9.44
N PRO A 46 -0.74 12.30 -10.30
CA PRO A 46 -0.28 10.91 -10.27
C PRO A 46 1.26 10.76 -10.35
N ALA A 47 1.93 11.62 -11.13
CA ALA A 47 3.39 11.60 -11.25
C ALA A 47 4.11 11.96 -9.94
N MET A 48 3.56 12.87 -9.13
CA MET A 48 4.10 13.21 -7.81
C MET A 48 4.04 12.02 -6.85
N ILE A 49 2.99 11.20 -6.95
CA ILE A 49 2.88 9.96 -6.17
C ILE A 49 3.97 8.97 -6.58
N ASP A 50 4.15 8.77 -7.90
CA ASP A 50 5.21 7.88 -8.37
C ASP A 50 6.59 8.34 -7.92
N TRP A 51 6.87 9.65 -8.00
CA TRP A 51 8.10 10.24 -7.47
C TRP A 51 8.27 9.97 -5.97
N TRP A 52 7.24 10.25 -5.17
CA TRP A 52 7.25 10.04 -3.72
C TRP A 52 7.62 8.60 -3.35
N PHE A 53 6.97 7.61 -3.98
CA PHE A 53 7.24 6.19 -3.74
C PHE A 53 8.64 5.73 -4.17
N GLY A 54 9.28 6.43 -5.10
CA GLY A 54 10.70 6.24 -5.40
C GLY A 54 11.64 6.92 -4.40
N TRP A 55 11.19 8.00 -3.75
CA TRP A 55 12.05 8.91 -2.98
C TRP A 55 12.04 8.65 -1.47
N HIS A 56 10.90 8.24 -0.90
CA HIS A 56 10.69 8.21 0.55
C HIS A 56 11.50 7.15 1.29
N SER A 57 11.92 6.07 0.62
CA SER A 57 12.68 4.96 1.22
C SER A 57 14.19 5.10 1.11
N ASP A 58 14.69 6.21 0.57
CA ASP A 58 16.12 6.51 0.56
C ASP A 58 16.65 6.91 1.95
N SER A 59 15.81 7.43 2.84
CA SER A 59 16.21 7.72 4.22
C SER A 59 15.05 7.69 5.23
N PRO A 60 15.32 7.38 6.51
CA PRO A 60 14.31 7.38 7.57
C PRO A 60 13.63 8.73 7.78
N GLU A 61 14.37 9.83 7.64
CA GLU A 61 13.86 11.19 7.82
C GLU A 61 12.79 11.52 6.77
N ARG A 62 13.00 11.10 5.52
CA ARG A 62 12.02 11.26 4.44
C ARG A 62 10.75 10.47 4.75
N TYR A 63 10.88 9.22 5.18
CA TYR A 63 9.73 8.39 5.55
C TYR A 63 8.95 8.97 6.74
N LYS A 64 9.67 9.59 7.69
CA LYS A 64 9.07 10.24 8.87
C LYS A 64 8.15 11.40 8.51
N LEU A 65 8.44 12.16 7.45
CA LEU A 65 7.59 13.26 6.99
C LEU A 65 6.17 12.79 6.66
N TRP A 66 6.04 11.57 6.14
CA TRP A 66 4.75 11.02 5.70
C TRP A 66 3.77 10.81 6.85
N HIS A 67 4.25 10.25 7.96
CA HIS A 67 3.45 10.03 9.14
C HIS A 67 4.30 10.28 10.40
N PRO A 68 4.39 11.54 10.87
CA PRO A 68 5.28 11.94 11.96
C PRO A 68 5.05 11.21 13.28
N LEU A 69 3.84 10.67 13.50
CA LEU A 69 3.48 9.95 14.71
C LEU A 69 3.75 8.44 14.65
N ALA A 70 3.81 7.84 13.46
CA ALA A 70 3.83 6.38 13.31
C ALA A 70 5.09 5.84 12.63
N HIS A 71 5.59 6.53 11.60
CA HIS A 71 6.76 6.07 10.84
C HIS A 71 8.04 6.24 11.66
N VAL A 72 8.94 5.26 11.62
CA VAL A 72 10.21 5.30 12.36
C VAL A 72 11.40 5.14 11.43
N HIS A 73 11.35 4.15 10.54
CA HIS A 73 12.46 3.84 9.65
C HIS A 73 11.96 3.37 8.28
N ALA A 74 12.70 3.70 7.23
CA ALA A 74 12.58 3.05 5.93
C ALA A 74 13.95 2.93 5.27
N GLN A 75 14.14 1.82 4.56
CA GLN A 75 15.28 1.63 3.68
C GLN A 75 14.91 0.68 2.53
N TRP A 76 15.60 0.79 1.40
CA TRP A 76 15.53 -0.21 0.36
C TRP A 76 16.26 -1.50 0.78
N ALA A 77 15.60 -2.65 0.66
CA ALA A 77 16.22 -3.97 0.90
C ALA A 77 17.42 -4.21 -0.04
N SER A 78 17.34 -3.68 -1.25
CA SER A 78 18.42 -3.58 -2.23
C SER A 78 18.31 -2.22 -2.89
N GLN A 79 19.43 -1.49 -3.00
CA GLN A 79 19.43 -0.14 -3.55
C GLN A 79 18.95 -0.13 -5.02
N PRO A 80 17.91 0.67 -5.34
CA PRO A 80 17.54 0.93 -6.72
C PRO A 80 18.69 1.60 -7.50
N PRO A 81 18.70 1.49 -8.85
CA PRO A 81 19.69 2.18 -9.67
C PRO A 81 19.68 3.69 -9.40
N ALA A 82 20.85 4.29 -9.18
CA ALA A 82 20.96 5.69 -8.75
C ALA A 82 20.25 6.68 -9.69
N ALA A 83 20.27 6.43 -11.01
CA ALA A 83 19.64 7.26 -12.03
C ALA A 83 18.13 7.01 -12.22
N SER A 84 17.55 6.01 -11.55
CA SER A 84 16.12 5.73 -11.64
C SER A 84 15.32 6.72 -10.79
N ILE A 85 14.15 7.12 -11.28
CA ILE A 85 13.17 7.98 -10.60
C ILE A 85 11.76 7.42 -10.80
N GLY A 86 10.81 7.86 -9.98
CA GLY A 86 9.41 7.47 -10.10
C GLY A 86 9.23 5.94 -10.03
N ARG A 87 8.32 5.41 -10.87
CA ARG A 87 8.05 3.97 -10.97
C ARG A 87 9.28 3.11 -11.23
N ALA A 88 10.20 3.57 -12.07
CA ALA A 88 11.41 2.82 -12.39
C ALA A 88 12.33 2.62 -11.17
N ARG A 89 12.15 3.43 -10.12
CA ARG A 89 12.93 3.36 -8.88
C ARG A 89 12.34 2.41 -7.85
N TYR A 90 11.02 2.33 -7.73
CA TYR A 90 10.39 1.53 -6.68
C TYR A 90 9.82 0.21 -7.17
N VAL A 91 9.29 0.12 -8.41
CA VAL A 91 8.65 -1.10 -8.91
C VAL A 91 9.68 -2.22 -9.04
N GLY A 92 9.40 -3.38 -8.43
CA GLY A 92 10.32 -4.51 -8.36
C GLY A 92 11.26 -4.47 -7.15
N PHE A 93 11.27 -3.38 -6.38
CA PHE A 93 12.07 -3.23 -5.16
C PHE A 93 11.23 -3.46 -3.91
N THR A 94 11.92 -3.70 -2.79
CA THR A 94 11.28 -3.87 -1.48
C THR A 94 11.72 -2.77 -0.55
N SER A 95 10.76 -2.02 -0.03
CA SER A 95 10.97 -1.12 1.10
C SER A 95 10.81 -1.90 2.40
N GLN A 96 11.82 -1.83 3.27
CA GLN A 96 11.77 -2.35 4.63
C GLN A 96 11.48 -1.18 5.56
N VAL A 97 10.35 -1.26 6.26
CA VAL A 97 9.85 -0.18 7.10
C VAL A 97 9.69 -0.65 8.54
N ASP A 98 10.00 0.23 9.48
CA ASP A 98 9.60 0.09 10.88
C ASP A 98 8.56 1.18 11.16
N GLU A 99 7.36 0.77 11.55
CA GLU A 99 6.23 1.68 11.76
C GLU A 99 5.25 1.16 12.82
N TYR A 100 4.57 2.09 13.47
CA TYR A 100 3.48 1.76 14.37
C TYR A 100 2.16 1.63 13.62
N LEU A 101 1.50 0.48 13.74
CA LEU A 101 0.11 0.30 13.38
C LEU A 101 -0.73 0.26 14.67
N GLY A 102 -1.42 1.36 14.97
CA GLY A 102 -2.01 1.55 16.29
C GLY A 102 -0.92 1.60 17.35
N SER A 103 -0.95 0.68 18.33
CA SER A 103 0.08 0.59 19.37
C SER A 103 1.18 -0.46 19.08
N ALA A 104 1.09 -1.18 17.96
CA ALA A 104 2.01 -2.26 17.63
C ALA A 104 3.11 -1.77 16.68
N MET A 105 4.38 -1.99 17.04
CA MET A 105 5.50 -1.80 16.12
C MET A 105 5.54 -2.98 15.13
N ILE A 106 5.50 -2.66 13.84
CA ILE A 106 5.57 -3.63 12.74
C ILE A 106 6.84 -3.35 11.93
N ARG A 107 7.55 -4.44 11.62
CA ARG A 107 8.69 -4.42 10.69
C ARG A 107 8.22 -4.98 9.35
N GLY A 108 7.75 -4.08 8.49
CA GLY A 108 7.07 -4.37 7.24
C GLY A 108 8.04 -4.53 6.07
N ALA A 109 7.78 -5.52 5.21
CA ALA A 109 8.44 -5.68 3.92
C ALA A 109 7.42 -5.37 2.81
N ILE A 110 7.49 -4.16 2.26
CA ILE A 110 6.62 -3.66 1.19
C ILE A 110 7.28 -3.93 -0.15
N GLN A 111 6.86 -5.01 -0.82
CA GLN A 111 7.44 -5.48 -2.07
C GLN A 111 6.63 -4.92 -3.24
N PHE A 112 7.11 -3.85 -3.87
CA PHE A 112 6.38 -3.18 -4.95
C PHE A 112 6.34 -4.04 -6.21
N ARG A 113 5.17 -4.09 -6.84
CA ARG A 113 4.86 -4.91 -8.02
C ARG A 113 4.26 -4.05 -9.11
N THR A 114 4.30 -4.54 -10.34
CA THR A 114 3.57 -3.88 -11.41
C THR A 114 2.06 -3.98 -11.15
N PRO A 115 1.24 -3.01 -11.59
CA PRO A 115 -0.20 -3.11 -11.46
C PRO A 115 -0.78 -4.35 -12.16
N ALA A 116 -0.17 -4.76 -13.29
CA ALA A 116 -0.53 -5.98 -14.02
C ALA A 116 -0.38 -7.26 -13.19
N GLU A 117 0.67 -7.37 -12.38
CA GLU A 117 0.88 -8.54 -11.50
C GLU A 117 -0.19 -8.68 -10.41
N ILE A 118 -0.74 -7.56 -9.95
CA ILE A 118 -1.79 -7.54 -8.92
C ILE A 118 -3.19 -7.58 -9.54
N GLY A 119 -3.27 -7.30 -10.85
CA GLY A 119 -4.49 -7.24 -11.65
C GLY A 119 -5.13 -5.85 -11.69
N LEU A 120 -4.48 -4.81 -11.18
CA LEU A 120 -5.02 -3.45 -11.15
C LEU A 120 -4.62 -2.64 -12.38
N VAL A 121 -5.15 -3.03 -13.55
CA VAL A 121 -4.91 -2.30 -14.80
C VAL A 121 -6.25 -1.84 -15.36
N ASP A 122 -6.64 -0.61 -15.05
CA ASP A 122 -7.66 0.07 -15.85
C ASP A 122 -7.01 0.85 -17.01
N GLY A 123 -7.85 1.34 -17.92
CA GLY A 123 -7.38 2.07 -19.11
C GLY A 123 -6.60 3.35 -18.78
N ALA A 124 -6.89 4.01 -17.66
CA ALA A 124 -6.22 5.24 -17.25
C ALA A 124 -4.82 4.94 -16.70
N VAL A 125 -4.68 3.92 -15.85
CA VAL A 125 -3.39 3.43 -15.35
C VAL A 125 -2.53 2.90 -16.49
N ALA A 126 -3.14 2.25 -17.48
CA ALA A 126 -2.44 1.80 -18.68
C ALA A 126 -1.93 2.96 -19.55
N ALA A 127 -2.68 4.06 -19.64
CA ALA A 127 -2.29 5.27 -20.38
C ALA A 127 -1.20 6.09 -19.65
N GLY A 128 -1.20 6.09 -18.32
CA GLY A 128 -0.10 6.57 -17.48
C GLY A 128 0.06 8.10 -17.36
N SER A 129 -0.79 8.91 -17.99
CA SER A 129 -0.80 10.38 -17.83
C SER A 129 -1.71 10.85 -16.70
N ASP A 130 -2.91 10.28 -16.62
CA ASP A 130 -3.99 10.76 -15.75
C ASP A 130 -4.28 9.82 -14.58
N ALA A 131 -3.56 8.71 -14.48
CA ALA A 131 -3.63 7.82 -13.33
C ALA A 131 -2.33 7.02 -13.12
N THR A 132 -2.10 6.61 -11.87
CA THR A 132 -1.08 5.62 -11.49
C THR A 132 -1.65 4.64 -10.47
N ALA A 133 -0.98 3.50 -10.29
CA ALA A 133 -1.32 2.53 -9.27
C ALA A 133 -0.04 2.06 -8.56
N VAL A 134 0.06 2.37 -7.27
CA VAL A 134 1.13 1.83 -6.40
C VAL A 134 0.64 0.52 -5.84
N CYS A 135 1.25 -0.58 -6.25
CA CYS A 135 0.84 -1.92 -5.88
C CYS A 135 1.97 -2.63 -5.14
N ALA A 136 1.64 -3.32 -4.03
CA ALA A 136 2.65 -4.08 -3.31
C ALA A 136 2.11 -5.35 -2.67
N ARG A 137 3.03 -6.31 -2.53
CA ARG A 137 2.88 -7.45 -1.63
C ARG A 137 3.44 -7.06 -0.27
N VAL A 138 2.61 -7.13 0.76
CA VAL A 138 2.97 -6.74 2.13
C VAL A 138 3.35 -7.99 2.92
N GLY A 139 4.49 -7.95 3.61
CA GLY A 139 4.96 -9.04 4.47
C GLY A 139 5.73 -8.53 5.68
N LEU A 140 6.36 -9.45 6.40
CA LEU A 140 7.23 -9.14 7.54
C LEU A 140 8.70 -9.18 7.13
N VAL A 141 9.52 -8.29 7.68
CA VAL A 141 10.98 -8.36 7.53
C VAL A 141 11.52 -9.57 8.27
N ASP A 142 11.07 -9.75 9.52
CA ASP A 142 11.60 -10.76 10.45
C ASP A 142 11.09 -12.18 10.20
N ALA A 143 10.19 -12.36 9.23
CA ALA A 143 9.68 -13.66 8.85
C ALA A 143 9.51 -13.76 7.33
N PRO A 144 9.78 -14.94 6.72
CA PRO A 144 9.60 -15.15 5.28
C PRO A 144 8.13 -15.37 4.90
N VAL A 145 7.24 -14.53 5.45
CA VAL A 145 5.79 -14.59 5.29
C VAL A 145 5.31 -13.27 4.72
N ASP A 146 4.48 -13.39 3.70
CA ASP A 146 3.71 -12.29 3.17
C ASP A 146 2.27 -12.39 3.68
N LEU A 147 1.78 -11.26 4.17
CA LEU A 147 0.51 -11.10 4.86
C LEU A 147 -0.64 -10.80 3.89
N GLY A 148 -0.35 -10.12 2.78
CA GLY A 148 -1.41 -9.60 1.96
C GLY A 148 -0.94 -8.67 0.84
N TYR A 149 -1.88 -7.89 0.32
CA TYR A 149 -1.67 -6.93 -0.75
C TYR A 149 -2.13 -5.56 -0.31
N LEU A 150 -1.46 -4.53 -0.82
CA LEU A 150 -1.97 -3.16 -0.82
C LEU A 150 -2.00 -2.63 -2.25
N ALA A 151 -2.90 -1.68 -2.48
CA ALA A 151 -2.94 -0.90 -3.69
C ALA A 151 -3.43 0.52 -3.43
N HIS A 152 -2.75 1.50 -4.03
CA HIS A 152 -3.22 2.88 -4.12
C HIS A 152 -3.44 3.22 -5.58
N HIS A 153 -4.70 3.25 -6.00
CA HIS A 153 -5.07 3.75 -7.31
C HIS A 153 -5.29 5.25 -7.23
N VAL A 154 -4.52 6.03 -7.98
CA VAL A 154 -4.56 7.49 -7.97
C VAL A 154 -4.95 7.98 -9.35
N ALA A 155 -6.07 8.68 -9.44
CA ALA A 155 -6.55 9.27 -10.69
C ALA A 155 -6.67 10.78 -10.56
N ALA A 156 -6.23 11.49 -11.59
CA ALA A 156 -6.37 12.94 -11.70
C ALA A 156 -7.84 13.33 -11.76
N VAL A 157 -8.17 14.44 -11.10
CA VAL A 157 -9.48 15.12 -11.14
C VAL A 157 -9.23 16.63 -11.24
N PRO A 158 -10.23 17.45 -11.60
CA PRO A 158 -10.05 18.90 -11.57
C PRO A 158 -9.53 19.37 -10.19
N GLY A 159 -8.37 20.02 -10.18
CA GLY A 159 -7.74 20.56 -8.97
C GLY A 159 -6.82 19.61 -8.18
N GLY A 160 -6.59 18.37 -8.64
CA GLY A 160 -5.66 17.45 -7.98
C GLY A 160 -5.87 15.99 -8.39
N SER A 161 -5.86 15.10 -7.40
CA SER A 161 -6.13 13.68 -7.59
C SER A 161 -7.05 13.11 -6.52
N VAL A 162 -7.60 11.93 -6.79
CA VAL A 162 -8.27 11.09 -5.80
C VAL A 162 -7.53 9.77 -5.71
N MET A 163 -7.09 9.43 -4.50
CA MET A 163 -6.47 8.15 -4.18
C MET A 163 -7.50 7.19 -3.59
N ARG A 164 -7.56 5.98 -4.15
CA ARG A 164 -8.38 4.87 -3.66
C ARG A 164 -7.43 3.78 -3.15
N SER A 165 -7.36 3.67 -1.83
CA SER A 165 -6.50 2.70 -1.15
C SER A 165 -7.29 1.42 -0.87
N ARG A 166 -6.65 0.28 -1.11
CA ARG A 166 -7.21 -1.05 -0.83
C ARG A 166 -6.16 -1.91 -0.13
N PHE A 167 -6.59 -2.63 0.89
CA PHE A 167 -5.74 -3.59 1.59
C PHE A 167 -6.48 -4.91 1.70
N TRP A 168 -5.78 -6.01 1.39
CA TRP A 168 -6.28 -7.38 1.52
C TRP A 168 -5.26 -8.20 2.30
N LEU A 169 -5.47 -8.34 3.60
CA LEU A 169 -4.55 -9.00 4.52
C LEU A 169 -5.17 -10.26 5.14
N GLY A 170 -4.37 -11.29 5.40
CA GLY A 170 -4.85 -12.55 5.97
C GLY A 170 -5.19 -13.59 4.91
N LYS A 171 -5.97 -14.62 5.27
CA LYS A 171 -6.33 -15.71 4.32
C LYS A 171 -7.37 -15.21 3.31
N PRO A 172 -7.31 -15.60 2.03
CA PRO A 172 -6.40 -16.58 1.43
C PRO A 172 -5.03 -16.00 1.05
N TYR A 173 -4.85 -14.70 1.21
CA TYR A 173 -3.69 -13.96 0.71
C TYR A 173 -2.38 -14.35 1.39
N LEU A 174 -2.33 -15.06 2.52
CA LEU A 174 -1.08 -15.47 3.16
C LEU A 174 -0.21 -16.38 2.27
N ALA A 175 1.09 -16.06 2.13
CA ALA A 175 2.05 -16.85 1.34
C ALA A 175 3.45 -16.91 1.97
N ALA A 176 4.22 -17.98 1.70
CA ALA A 176 5.66 -17.97 1.97
C ALA A 176 6.38 -17.17 0.89
N ARG A 177 7.35 -16.36 1.30
CA ARG A 177 8.22 -15.62 0.38
C ARG A 177 9.19 -16.54 -0.37
N ASN A 178 9.66 -17.62 0.27
CA ASN A 178 10.72 -18.49 -0.28
C ASN A 178 10.31 -19.97 -0.31
N ALA A 179 10.69 -20.69 -1.38
CA ALA A 179 10.31 -22.08 -1.65
C ALA A 179 10.59 -23.10 -0.51
N PRO A 180 11.76 -23.14 0.15
CA PRO A 180 12.03 -24.13 1.21
C PRO A 180 11.16 -23.90 2.46
N MET A 181 10.60 -22.70 2.63
CA MET A 181 9.78 -22.34 3.79
C MET A 181 8.28 -22.55 3.57
N ARG A 182 7.86 -22.94 2.36
CA ARG A 182 6.44 -23.26 2.05
C ARG A 182 5.86 -24.32 2.99
N ALA A 183 6.69 -25.25 3.46
CA ALA A 183 6.28 -26.31 4.39
C ALA A 183 5.86 -25.79 5.79
N VAL A 184 6.35 -24.62 6.21
CA VAL A 184 6.11 -24.05 7.56
C VAL A 184 4.92 -23.09 7.57
N VAL A 185 4.49 -22.63 6.39
CA VAL A 185 3.38 -21.70 6.20
C VAL A 185 2.06 -22.15 6.83
N PRO A 186 1.62 -23.42 6.74
CA PRO A 186 0.34 -23.85 7.32
C PRO A 186 0.25 -23.61 8.83
N ILE A 187 1.39 -23.70 9.54
CA ILE A 187 1.50 -23.46 10.98
C ILE A 187 1.43 -21.96 11.26
N ALA A 188 2.21 -21.14 10.54
CA ALA A 188 2.15 -19.68 10.65
C ALA A 188 0.76 -19.11 10.31
N LYS A 189 0.10 -19.65 9.27
CA LYS A 189 -1.28 -19.32 8.87
C LYS A 189 -2.34 -19.58 9.95
N ARG A 190 -2.06 -20.45 10.94
CA ARG A 190 -2.96 -20.67 12.09
C ARG A 190 -2.73 -19.67 13.22
N LEU A 191 -1.55 -19.05 13.28
CA LEU A 191 -1.12 -18.18 14.38
C LEU A 191 -1.24 -16.69 14.03
N ILE A 192 -1.22 -16.33 12.74
CA ILE A 192 -1.49 -14.97 12.28
C ILE A 192 -3.01 -14.76 12.28
N GLY A 193 -3.55 -14.47 13.47
CA GLY A 193 -4.91 -14.02 13.64
C GLY A 193 -4.96 -12.51 13.54
N LEU A 194 -5.36 -12.00 12.37
CA LEU A 194 -5.68 -10.59 12.23
C LEU A 194 -7.00 -10.30 12.94
N THR A 195 -7.04 -9.18 13.65
CA THR A 195 -8.17 -8.78 14.49
C THR A 195 -8.92 -7.59 13.91
N GLU A 196 -10.12 -7.32 14.43
CA GLU A 196 -10.84 -6.09 14.11
C GLU A 196 -10.03 -4.84 14.51
N LEU A 197 -9.25 -4.91 15.58
CA LEU A 197 -8.39 -3.82 16.02
C LEU A 197 -7.31 -3.51 14.97
N ASP A 198 -6.71 -4.55 14.37
CA ASP A 198 -5.72 -4.38 13.30
C ASP A 198 -6.36 -3.72 12.06
N ALA A 199 -7.60 -4.09 11.73
CA ALA A 199 -8.32 -3.49 10.60
C ALA A 199 -8.62 -2.00 10.83
N ARG A 200 -9.06 -1.66 12.05
CA ARG A 200 -9.29 -0.27 12.47
C ARG A 200 -7.99 0.53 12.46
N ALA A 201 -6.92 -0.05 13.00
CA ALA A 201 -5.62 0.60 13.04
C ALA A 201 -5.10 0.88 11.63
N LEU A 202 -5.21 -0.08 10.72
CA LEU A 202 -4.83 0.09 9.31
C LEU A 202 -5.65 1.16 8.59
N LEU A 203 -6.97 1.19 8.84
CA LEU A 203 -7.83 2.22 8.26
C LEU A 203 -7.43 3.62 8.76
N VAL A 204 -7.22 3.78 10.07
CA VAL A 204 -6.82 5.07 10.65
C VAL A 204 -5.45 5.50 10.14
N HIS A 205 -4.47 4.59 10.14
CA HIS A 205 -3.11 4.85 9.68
C HIS A 205 -3.09 5.34 8.23
N CYS A 206 -3.73 4.60 7.31
CA CYS A 206 -3.76 4.99 5.91
C CYS A 206 -4.52 6.30 5.67
N SER A 207 -5.61 6.54 6.42
CA SER A 207 -6.32 7.83 6.35
C SER A 207 -5.42 9.00 6.77
N GLN A 208 -4.67 8.85 7.86
CA GLN A 208 -3.80 9.89 8.40
C GLN A 208 -2.60 10.15 7.47
N GLU A 209 -1.87 9.11 7.08
CA GLU A 209 -0.65 9.27 6.29
C GLU A 209 -0.93 9.83 4.90
N MET A 210 -1.99 9.38 4.21
CA MET A 210 -2.27 9.80 2.85
C MET A 210 -2.83 11.23 2.82
N THR A 211 -3.68 11.58 3.79
CA THR A 211 -4.18 12.95 3.94
C THR A 211 -3.05 13.90 4.31
N HIS A 212 -2.11 13.46 5.17
CA HIS A 212 -0.96 14.29 5.51
C HIS A 212 -0.02 14.47 4.32
N LEU A 213 0.28 13.40 3.58
CA LEU A 213 1.08 13.47 2.36
C LEU A 213 0.50 14.47 1.36
N ALA A 214 -0.82 14.44 1.13
CA ALA A 214 -1.50 15.36 0.24
C ALA A 214 -1.29 16.84 0.61
N SER A 215 -1.10 17.14 1.89
CA SER A 215 -0.94 18.53 2.37
C SER A 215 0.41 19.16 2.03
N PHE A 216 1.46 18.38 1.76
CA PHE A 216 2.80 18.92 1.51
C PHE A 216 3.46 18.41 0.22
N LEU A 217 2.98 17.30 -0.35
CA LEU A 217 3.63 16.66 -1.49
C LEU A 217 3.83 17.59 -2.70
N PRO A 218 2.88 18.45 -3.12
CA PRO A 218 3.09 19.34 -4.26
C PRO A 218 4.28 20.30 -4.05
N ALA A 219 4.36 20.92 -2.86
CA ALA A 219 5.42 21.86 -2.53
C ALA A 219 6.78 21.15 -2.36
N LEU A 220 6.79 19.96 -1.76
CA LEU A 220 8.00 19.16 -1.61
C LEU A 220 8.53 18.71 -2.97
N HIS A 221 7.65 18.24 -3.86
CA HIS A 221 8.03 17.81 -5.20
C HIS A 221 8.63 18.97 -6.02
N GLU A 222 8.09 20.19 -5.92
CA GLU A 222 8.68 21.36 -6.59
C GLU A 222 10.10 21.69 -6.11
N GLN A 223 10.44 21.36 -4.86
CA GLN A 223 11.75 21.64 -4.27
C GLN A 223 12.80 20.55 -4.56
N GLU A 224 12.37 19.29 -4.66
CA GLU A 224 13.27 18.12 -4.60
C GLU A 224 13.25 17.24 -5.87
N ALA A 225 12.35 17.48 -6.83
CA ALA A 225 12.19 16.64 -8.03
C ALA A 225 13.00 17.10 -9.24
#